data_AF-A0A1H7URC4-F1
#
_entry.id   AF-A0A1H7URC4-F1
#
_cell.length_a   1.000
_cell.length_b   1.000
_cell.length_c   1.000
_cell.angle_alpha   90.00
_cell.angle_beta   90.00
_cell.angle_gamma   90.00
#
_symmetry.space_group_name_H-M   'P 1'
#
loop_
_entity.id
_entity.type
_entity.pdbx_description
1 polymer ?
#
loop_
_entity_poly.entity_id
_entity_poly.type
_entity_poly.pdbx_seq_one_letter_code
_entity_poly.pdbx_strand_id
1 'polypeptide(L)'
;MKVKICSYLVLSALCLTSCESSDDYLRDVDYNLLTYVLRDNYNLSVFNTAITRTRLDKTLSANGQYTVFSPSDDAFQRITGFLPNTLTGPVDWVSNMANYHIVADDHGLNTLRLDDPQEILTLQGYPVFVKRSVNITNKDTVLMVNGAFVSTRSALCTNGILHVIDRVLPPTAGENLMAVITNRDDLTLFSQAVSRAGMLGVFEGGEIFTVFAPDNSAMAAYGYGTLQSVKEADPAELEAMVKYHMLKGRVFVREYYLSIPLVQQNNVPVDTWVGIGVGERYASNALVGSVPVQMTYGHPVLITYAYSELLEYGALDGERLTLTDAVGNSAKVHLVNRDFAASNGVVHIIDAVLKAK
;
A
#
# COMPACT_ATOMS: atom_id res chain seq x y z
N MET A 1 30.98 17.84 101.14
CA MET A 1 29.68 18.43 101.56
C MET A 1 28.93 18.90 100.30
N LYS A 2 27.74 18.35 100.05
CA LYS A 2 26.58 18.85 99.24
C LYS A 2 26.74 19.34 97.77
N VAL A 3 26.25 18.50 96.84
CA VAL A 3 25.25 18.69 95.73
C VAL A 3 24.94 20.09 95.15
N LYS A 4 24.94 20.21 93.80
CA LYS A 4 23.86 20.68 92.84
C LYS A 4 24.46 21.01 91.45
N ILE A 5 24.16 20.26 90.37
CA ILE A 5 23.09 20.41 89.33
C ILE A 5 23.26 21.61 88.36
N CYS A 6 23.45 21.26 87.08
CA CYS A 6 23.12 21.89 85.77
C CYS A 6 23.12 23.43 85.59
N SER A 7 23.69 23.91 84.47
CA SER A 7 22.94 24.53 83.34
C SER A 7 23.84 25.07 82.21
N TYR A 8 23.60 24.56 81.00
CA TYR A 8 23.65 25.19 79.66
C TYR A 8 24.85 26.06 79.22
N LEU A 9 25.61 25.54 78.25
CA LEU A 9 26.04 26.28 77.05
C LEU A 9 26.57 25.29 75.99
N VAL A 10 25.66 24.68 75.23
CA VAL A 10 26.03 23.98 73.98
C VAL A 10 25.90 25.01 72.87
N LEU A 11 27.04 25.52 72.43
CA LEU A 11 27.18 26.38 71.26
C LEU A 11 26.92 25.50 70.04
N SER A 12 25.72 25.59 69.46
CA SER A 12 25.35 24.94 68.21
C SER A 12 26.14 25.56 67.07
N ALA A 13 27.22 24.90 66.65
CA ALA A 13 27.81 25.15 65.34
C ALA A 13 26.83 24.62 64.28
N LEU A 14 26.04 25.51 63.67
CA LEU A 14 25.35 25.22 62.42
C LEU A 14 26.42 24.96 61.35
N CYS A 15 26.79 23.70 61.14
CA CYS A 15 27.34 23.28 59.87
C CYS A 15 26.22 23.43 58.84
N LEU A 16 26.27 24.49 58.04
CA LEU A 16 25.57 24.56 56.77
C LEU A 16 26.16 23.46 55.88
N THR A 17 25.59 22.26 55.97
CA THR A 17 25.75 21.27 54.90
C THR A 17 25.05 21.86 53.69
N SER A 18 25.84 22.49 52.81
CA SER A 18 25.41 22.74 51.44
C SER A 18 25.02 21.38 50.88
N CYS A 19 23.72 21.19 50.66
CA CYS A 19 23.24 20.09 49.84
C CYS A 19 23.82 20.37 48.46
N GLU A 20 24.90 19.69 48.07
CA GLU A 20 25.17 19.50 46.66
C GLU A 20 23.88 18.90 46.09
N SER A 21 23.21 19.66 45.24
CA SER A 21 22.16 19.11 44.41
C SER A 21 22.81 17.94 43.71
N SER A 22 22.39 16.72 44.05
CA SER A 22 22.70 15.59 43.21
C SER A 22 22.09 15.94 41.87
N ASP A 23 22.95 16.35 40.93
CA ASP A 23 22.59 16.54 39.53
C ASP A 23 21.93 15.23 39.11
N ASP A 24 20.59 15.25 39.14
CA ASP A 24 19.78 14.24 38.49
C ASP A 24 20.32 14.21 37.06
N TYR A 25 20.87 13.05 36.68
CA TYR A 25 21.18 12.74 35.30
C TYR A 25 19.94 13.07 34.48
N LEU A 26 19.90 14.28 33.91
CA LEU A 26 19.09 14.56 32.75
C LEU A 26 19.64 13.59 31.71
N ARG A 27 19.01 12.42 31.60
CA ARG A 27 19.18 11.60 30.41
C ARG A 27 18.86 12.57 29.28
N ASP A 28 19.86 12.83 28.45
CA ASP A 28 19.67 13.54 27.21
C ASP A 28 18.77 12.65 26.36
N VAL A 29 17.46 12.82 26.53
CA VAL A 29 16.44 12.07 25.81
C VAL A 29 16.34 12.75 24.46
N ASP A 30 16.78 12.04 23.44
CA ASP A 30 16.62 12.48 22.06
C ASP A 30 15.15 12.35 21.64
N TYR A 31 14.39 13.44 21.79
CA TYR A 31 13.00 13.53 21.36
C TYR A 31 12.82 13.49 19.83
N ASN A 32 13.91 13.63 19.05
CA ASN A 32 13.88 13.52 17.60
C ASN A 32 14.16 12.08 17.13
N LEU A 33 14.39 11.13 18.03
CA LEU A 33 14.52 9.71 17.70
C LEU A 33 13.21 9.19 17.09
N LEU A 34 13.31 8.29 16.10
CA LEU A 34 12.17 7.84 15.30
C LEU A 34 11.02 7.29 16.16
N THR A 35 11.32 6.54 17.22
CA THR A 35 10.31 5.98 18.12
C THR A 35 9.56 7.06 18.91
N TYR A 36 10.19 8.17 19.25
CA TYR A 36 9.54 9.31 19.90
C TYR A 36 8.68 10.09 18.91
N VAL A 37 9.20 10.38 17.71
CA VAL A 37 8.46 11.05 16.64
C VAL A 37 7.20 10.26 16.26
N LEU A 38 7.31 8.93 16.17
CA LEU A 38 6.17 8.04 15.91
C LEU A 38 5.15 8.08 17.04
N ARG A 39 5.60 7.98 18.30
CA ARG A 39 4.73 7.94 19.49
C ARG A 39 4.00 9.26 19.73
N ASP A 40 4.68 10.38 19.53
CA ASP A 40 4.14 11.71 19.84
C ASP A 40 3.22 12.23 18.72
N ASN A 41 3.13 11.51 17.58
CA ASN A 41 2.19 11.81 16.52
C ASN A 41 0.84 11.12 16.75
N TYR A 42 -0.19 11.92 17.04
CA TYR A 42 -1.54 11.43 17.33
C TYR A 42 -2.20 10.64 16.19
N ASN A 43 -1.76 10.84 14.94
CA ASN A 43 -2.32 10.18 13.75
C ASN A 43 -1.57 8.89 13.39
N LEU A 44 -0.58 8.48 14.18
CA LEU A 44 0.20 7.25 13.95
C LEU A 44 0.08 6.28 15.14
N SER A 45 -0.94 6.47 15.97
CA SER A 45 -1.10 5.79 17.26
C SER A 45 -1.30 4.27 17.09
N VAL A 46 -2.00 3.85 16.04
CA VAL A 46 -2.21 2.44 15.72
C VAL A 46 -0.89 1.80 15.29
N PHE A 47 -0.12 2.43 14.41
CA PHE A 47 1.18 1.89 13.99
C PHE A 47 2.17 1.83 15.15
N ASN A 48 2.22 2.86 16.01
CA ASN A 48 3.03 2.85 17.22
C ASN A 48 2.68 1.68 18.15
N THR A 49 1.39 1.34 18.25
CA THR A 49 0.92 0.16 18.99
C THR A 49 1.45 -1.13 18.37
N ALA A 50 1.49 -1.25 17.03
CA ALA A 50 2.08 -2.39 16.33
C ALA A 50 3.58 -2.53 16.66
N ILE A 51 4.33 -1.43 16.56
CA ILE A 51 5.77 -1.38 16.86
C ILE A 51 6.06 -1.83 18.29
N THR A 52 5.29 -1.31 19.26
CA THR A 52 5.46 -1.66 20.68
C THR A 52 5.10 -3.13 20.96
N ARG A 53 4.00 -3.62 20.38
CA ARG A 53 3.52 -4.99 20.58
C ARG A 53 4.49 -6.03 20.00
N THR A 54 5.16 -5.69 18.91
CA THR A 54 6.12 -6.56 18.20
C THR A 54 7.56 -6.39 18.66
N ARG A 55 7.81 -5.53 19.66
CA ARG A 55 9.15 -5.20 20.19
C ARG A 55 10.09 -4.53 19.18
N LEU A 56 9.55 -4.00 18.07
CA LEU A 56 10.33 -3.27 17.07
C LEU A 56 10.77 -1.89 17.56
N ASP A 57 10.18 -1.38 18.64
CA ASP A 57 10.63 -0.18 19.36
C ASP A 57 12.10 -0.29 19.78
N LYS A 58 12.54 -1.49 20.18
CA LYS A 58 13.95 -1.75 20.54
C LYS A 58 14.86 -1.72 19.32
N THR A 59 14.42 -2.30 18.21
CA THR A 59 15.15 -2.26 16.94
C THR A 59 15.30 -0.82 16.44
N LEU A 60 14.19 -0.08 16.39
CA LEU A 60 14.15 1.30 15.93
C LEU A 60 14.80 2.30 16.88
N SER A 61 15.14 1.89 18.11
CA SER A 61 15.93 2.70 19.05
C SER A 61 17.40 2.30 19.11
N ALA A 62 17.80 1.24 18.39
CA ALA A 62 19.19 0.81 18.30
C ALA A 62 19.99 1.74 17.36
N ASN A 63 21.32 1.64 17.44
CA ASN A 63 22.21 2.35 16.53
C ASN A 63 22.01 1.85 15.10
N GLY A 64 21.53 2.72 14.22
CA GLY A 64 21.26 2.42 12.82
C GLY A 64 20.40 3.53 12.22
N GLN A 65 20.39 3.66 10.89
CA GLN A 65 19.44 4.52 10.20
C GLN A 65 18.26 3.68 9.71
N TYR A 66 17.05 4.25 9.77
CA TYR A 66 15.82 3.57 9.36
C TYR A 66 14.92 4.47 8.54
N THR A 67 14.28 3.90 7.54
CA THR A 67 13.18 4.53 6.82
C THR A 67 11.88 3.82 7.20
N VAL A 68 10.94 4.56 7.78
CA VAL A 68 9.66 4.01 8.22
C VAL A 68 8.54 4.59 7.39
N PHE A 69 7.86 3.73 6.62
CA PHE A 69 6.60 4.05 5.96
C PHE A 69 5.46 3.82 6.94
N SER A 70 5.11 4.80 7.76
CA SER A 70 4.09 4.65 8.80
C SER A 70 2.69 4.87 8.24
N PRO A 71 1.77 3.89 8.29
CA PRO A 71 0.38 4.12 7.93
C PRO A 71 -0.28 5.04 8.95
N SER A 72 -1.10 5.98 8.46
CA SER A 72 -1.94 6.80 9.33
C SER A 72 -3.03 5.97 10.02
N ASP A 73 -3.61 6.52 11.08
CA ASP A 73 -4.74 5.88 11.75
C ASP A 73 -5.94 5.77 10.80
N ASP A 74 -6.15 6.75 9.91
CA ASP A 74 -7.12 6.66 8.80
C ASP A 74 -6.84 5.49 7.85
N ALA A 75 -5.56 5.18 7.61
CA ALA A 75 -5.16 4.04 6.78
C ALA A 75 -5.59 2.71 7.41
N PHE A 76 -5.43 2.57 8.73
CA PHE A 76 -5.90 1.41 9.47
C PHE A 76 -7.43 1.34 9.49
N GLN A 77 -8.11 2.48 9.70
CA GLN A 77 -9.57 2.55 9.72
C GLN A 77 -10.20 2.02 8.42
N ARG A 78 -9.60 2.32 7.26
CA ARG A 78 -10.07 1.83 5.95
C ARG A 78 -10.03 0.30 5.84
N ILE A 79 -9.12 -0.36 6.54
CA ILE A 79 -8.96 -1.82 6.47
C ILE A 79 -9.89 -2.52 7.44
N THR A 80 -9.94 -2.05 8.69
CA THR A 80 -10.66 -2.75 9.77
C THR A 80 -12.11 -2.32 9.88
N GLY A 81 -12.53 -1.22 9.23
CA GLY A 81 -13.86 -0.63 9.35
C GLY A 81 -14.18 -0.08 10.76
N PHE A 82 -13.25 -0.23 11.70
CA PHE A 82 -13.37 0.16 13.09
C PHE A 82 -11.98 0.52 13.61
N LEU A 83 -11.84 1.71 14.20
CA LEU A 83 -10.70 1.98 15.07
C LEU A 83 -11.06 1.48 16.46
N PRO A 84 -10.22 0.63 17.03
CA PRO A 84 -9.89 0.84 18.41
C PRO A 84 -8.38 0.95 18.53
N ASN A 85 -7.93 1.51 19.63
CA ASN A 85 -6.53 1.54 20.05
C ASN A 85 -5.97 0.12 20.33
N THR A 86 -6.44 -0.89 19.62
CA THR A 86 -6.11 -2.30 19.75
C THR A 86 -6.04 -2.94 18.36
N LEU A 87 -4.82 -3.08 17.84
CA LEU A 87 -4.53 -4.09 16.83
C LEU A 87 -4.84 -5.47 17.42
N THR A 88 -5.94 -6.10 16.99
CA THR A 88 -6.42 -7.40 17.49
C THR A 88 -5.90 -8.60 16.70
N GLY A 89 -5.19 -8.38 15.58
CA GLY A 89 -4.65 -9.45 14.75
C GLY A 89 -3.62 -10.34 15.46
N PRO A 90 -3.32 -11.55 14.94
CA PRO A 90 -2.26 -12.42 15.43
C PRO A 90 -0.91 -11.68 15.48
N VAL A 91 -0.10 -11.93 16.51
CA VAL A 91 1.16 -11.19 16.71
C VAL A 91 2.14 -11.38 15.55
N ASP A 92 2.17 -12.57 14.94
CA ASP A 92 3.04 -12.87 13.80
C ASP A 92 2.65 -12.04 12.57
N TRP A 93 1.34 -11.91 12.32
CA TRP A 93 0.84 -11.06 11.24
C TRP A 93 1.19 -9.58 11.49
N VAL A 94 0.99 -9.09 12.72
CA VAL A 94 1.34 -7.70 13.08
C VAL A 94 2.84 -7.47 12.99
N SER A 95 3.66 -8.46 13.35
CA SER A 95 5.12 -8.41 13.22
C SER A 95 5.55 -8.35 11.75
N ASN A 96 5.00 -9.23 10.90
CA ASN A 96 5.30 -9.22 9.47
C ASN A 96 4.86 -7.93 8.81
N MET A 97 3.64 -7.47 9.12
CA MET A 97 3.13 -6.17 8.68
C MET A 97 4.07 -5.04 9.12
N ALA A 98 4.47 -4.98 10.39
CA ALA A 98 5.29 -3.89 10.89
C ALA A 98 6.70 -3.89 10.28
N ASN A 99 7.33 -5.06 10.17
CA ASN A 99 8.62 -5.20 9.49
C ASN A 99 8.56 -4.83 8.01
N TYR A 100 7.43 -5.05 7.33
CA TYR A 100 7.24 -4.66 5.93
C TYR A 100 7.13 -3.14 5.71
N HIS A 101 6.88 -2.38 6.77
CA HIS A 101 6.82 -0.91 6.72
C HIS A 101 8.15 -0.26 7.11
N ILE A 102 9.17 -1.05 7.46
CA ILE A 102 10.46 -0.56 7.91
C ILE A 102 11.53 -1.02 6.94
N VAL A 103 12.39 -0.11 6.55
CA VAL A 103 13.57 -0.35 5.73
C VAL A 103 14.80 0.06 6.54
N ALA A 104 15.88 -0.71 6.42
CA ALA A 104 17.19 -0.27 6.89
C ALA A 104 17.70 0.90 6.05
N ASP A 105 18.57 1.71 6.63
CA ASP A 105 19.17 2.91 6.03
C ASP A 105 18.19 4.09 5.82
N ASP A 106 18.77 5.28 5.69
CA ASP A 106 18.04 6.51 5.38
C ASP A 106 17.80 6.63 3.87
N HIS A 107 16.56 6.32 3.47
CA HIS A 107 16.02 6.48 2.14
C HIS A 107 15.12 7.70 2.10
N GLY A 108 15.74 8.88 2.04
CA GLY A 108 15.04 10.11 1.69
C GLY A 108 14.49 10.02 0.27
N LEU A 109 13.17 9.91 0.10
CA LEU A 109 12.54 9.69 -1.22
C LEU A 109 12.86 10.78 -2.27
N ASN A 110 13.26 11.98 -1.82
CA ASN A 110 13.64 13.08 -2.71
C ASN A 110 15.03 12.91 -3.33
N THR A 111 15.89 12.03 -2.79
CA THR A 111 17.24 11.77 -3.34
C THR A 111 17.24 10.64 -4.36
N LEU A 112 16.15 9.88 -4.43
CA LEU A 112 16.00 8.75 -5.35
C LEU A 112 15.51 9.21 -6.73
N ARG A 113 16.01 8.55 -7.77
CA ARG A 113 15.43 8.64 -9.12
C ARG A 113 14.21 7.71 -9.14
N LEU A 114 13.02 8.32 -9.17
CA LEU A 114 11.74 7.62 -9.02
C LEU A 114 10.90 7.66 -10.31
N ASP A 115 11.55 7.85 -11.45
CA ASP A 115 10.92 7.80 -12.79
C ASP A 115 10.37 6.38 -13.08
N ASP A 116 11.09 5.36 -12.61
CA ASP A 116 10.67 3.96 -12.57
C ASP A 116 10.51 3.48 -11.12
N PRO A 117 9.70 2.43 -10.86
CA PRO A 117 9.60 1.84 -9.53
C PRO A 117 10.96 1.40 -8.99
N GLN A 118 11.36 1.96 -7.85
CA GLN A 118 12.54 1.54 -7.11
C GLN A 118 12.17 0.47 -6.09
N GLU A 119 12.89 -0.63 -6.12
CA GLU A 119 12.77 -1.70 -5.15
C GLU A 119 13.66 -1.41 -3.93
N ILE A 120 13.05 -1.39 -2.75
CA ILE A 120 13.78 -1.14 -1.50
C ILE A 120 13.45 -2.25 -0.51
N LEU A 121 14.46 -2.98 -0.05
CA LEU A 121 14.30 -4.17 0.79
C LEU A 121 13.89 -3.81 2.22
N THR A 122 12.74 -4.32 2.66
CA THR A 122 12.23 -4.10 4.03
C THR A 122 12.90 -5.03 5.04
N LEU A 123 12.71 -4.76 6.34
CA LEU A 123 13.13 -5.66 7.41
C LEU A 123 12.41 -7.01 7.39
N GLN A 124 11.26 -7.11 6.71
CA GLN A 124 10.59 -8.39 6.49
C GLN A 124 11.36 -9.27 5.48
N GLY A 125 12.27 -8.70 4.69
CA GLY A 125 13.02 -9.39 3.65
C GLY A 125 12.37 -9.33 2.26
N TYR A 126 11.31 -8.54 2.08
CA TYR A 126 10.65 -8.32 0.78
C TYR A 126 10.68 -6.84 0.37
N PRO A 127 10.79 -6.53 -0.93
CA PRO A 127 10.92 -5.15 -1.38
C PRO A 127 9.58 -4.42 -1.33
N VAL A 128 9.62 -3.14 -0.95
CA VAL A 128 8.60 -2.16 -1.32
C VAL A 128 8.99 -1.48 -2.62
N PHE A 129 7.98 -1.10 -3.40
CA PHE A 129 8.13 -0.45 -4.69
C PHE A 129 7.77 1.03 -4.54
N VAL A 130 8.79 1.87 -4.53
CA VAL A 130 8.63 3.32 -4.40
C VAL A 130 8.68 3.96 -5.77
N LYS A 131 7.76 4.89 -6.05
CA LYS A 131 7.81 5.65 -7.29
C LYS A 131 7.20 7.04 -7.18
N ARG A 132 7.47 7.83 -8.21
CA ARG A 132 6.90 9.15 -8.41
C ARG A 132 5.91 9.05 -9.56
N SER A 133 4.66 9.37 -9.28
CA SER A 133 3.59 9.38 -10.29
C SER A 133 3.13 10.82 -10.53
N VAL A 134 2.64 11.11 -11.73
CA VAL A 134 2.07 12.42 -12.07
C VAL A 134 0.56 12.28 -12.17
N ASN A 135 -0.17 13.12 -11.45
CA ASN A 135 -1.60 13.27 -11.63
C ASN A 135 -1.85 14.04 -12.93
N ILE A 136 -2.50 13.41 -13.90
CA ILE A 136 -2.72 14.00 -15.22
C ILE A 136 -3.64 15.22 -15.18
N THR A 137 -4.52 15.30 -14.16
CA THR A 137 -5.52 16.35 -14.02
C THR A 137 -4.90 17.66 -13.56
N ASN A 138 -4.24 17.66 -12.39
CA ASN A 138 -3.66 18.87 -11.81
C ASN A 138 -2.16 19.03 -12.10
N LYS A 139 -1.54 18.05 -12.80
CA LYS A 139 -0.10 17.99 -13.08
C LYS A 139 0.78 17.90 -11.84
N ASP A 140 0.20 17.61 -10.67
CA ASP A 140 0.96 17.43 -9.45
C ASP A 140 1.70 16.11 -9.44
N THR A 141 2.89 16.16 -8.88
CA THR A 141 3.73 15.00 -8.65
C THR A 141 3.41 14.41 -7.28
N VAL A 142 3.06 13.13 -7.24
CA VAL A 142 2.80 12.39 -6.00
C VAL A 142 3.83 11.29 -5.79
N LEU A 143 4.19 11.04 -4.54
CA LEU A 143 5.03 9.92 -4.15
C LEU A 143 4.15 8.75 -3.73
N MET A 144 4.52 7.55 -4.16
CA MET A 144 3.76 6.33 -3.86
C MET A 144 4.68 5.21 -3.43
N VAL A 145 4.20 4.37 -2.50
CA VAL A 145 4.86 3.15 -2.05
C VAL A 145 3.84 2.02 -2.14
N ASN A 146 4.06 1.05 -3.03
CA ASN A 146 3.08 0.00 -3.35
C ASN A 146 1.66 0.53 -3.61
N GLY A 147 1.55 1.68 -4.29
CA GLY A 147 0.27 2.33 -4.54
C GLY A 147 -0.34 3.10 -3.36
N ALA A 148 0.27 3.11 -2.18
CA ALA A 148 -0.09 4.00 -1.07
C ALA A 148 0.50 5.39 -1.32
N PHE A 149 -0.28 6.45 -1.13
CA PHE A 149 0.25 7.81 -1.22
C PHE A 149 1.13 8.11 -0.01
N VAL A 150 2.31 8.67 -0.29
CA VAL A 150 3.19 9.22 0.74
C VAL A 150 2.81 10.67 0.96
N SER A 151 2.61 11.04 2.23
CA SER A 151 2.41 12.42 2.65
C SER A 151 3.57 13.29 2.19
N THR A 152 3.27 14.53 1.79
CA THR A 152 4.31 15.51 1.42
C THR A 152 5.18 15.94 2.60
N ARG A 153 4.74 15.67 3.83
CA ARG A 153 5.46 15.99 5.07
C ARG A 153 6.02 14.71 5.70
N SER A 154 7.23 14.36 5.29
CA SER A 154 8.06 13.38 6.00
C SER A 154 8.68 14.01 7.24
N ALA A 155 8.79 13.26 8.33
CA ALA A 155 9.46 13.70 9.54
C ALA A 155 10.92 13.20 9.54
N LEU A 156 11.86 14.13 9.63
CA LEU A 156 13.27 13.79 9.83
C LEU A 156 13.49 13.40 11.29
N CYS A 157 14.19 12.30 11.50
CA CYS A 157 14.50 11.75 12.82
C CYS A 157 16.03 11.66 12.98
N THR A 158 16.51 11.63 14.23
CA THR A 158 17.97 11.52 14.48
C THR A 158 18.56 10.26 13.87
N ASN A 159 17.79 9.18 13.83
CA ASN A 159 18.20 7.88 13.32
C ASN A 159 17.42 7.46 12.07
N GLY A 160 17.04 8.43 11.23
CA GLY A 160 16.48 8.17 9.89
C GLY A 160 15.30 9.07 9.53
N ILE A 161 14.30 8.51 8.86
CA ILE A 161 13.17 9.27 8.33
C ILE A 161 11.86 8.51 8.45
N LEU A 162 10.78 9.24 8.78
CA LEU A 162 9.42 8.71 8.85
C LEU A 162 8.58 9.32 7.73
N HIS A 163 8.08 8.47 6.85
CA HIS A 163 7.15 8.80 5.77
C HIS A 163 5.75 8.35 6.16
N VAL A 164 4.80 9.27 6.30
CA VAL A 164 3.41 8.89 6.56
C VAL A 164 2.74 8.44 5.27
N ILE A 165 2.07 7.29 5.27
CA ILE A 165 1.34 6.75 4.13
C ILE A 165 -0.15 6.59 4.43
N ASP A 166 -0.98 6.63 3.39
CA ASP A 166 -2.44 6.59 3.51
C ASP A 166 -3.06 5.17 3.48
N ARG A 167 -2.22 4.13 3.46
CA ARG A 167 -2.62 2.71 3.44
C ARG A 167 -1.63 1.86 4.23
N VAL A 168 -2.12 0.76 4.80
CA VAL A 168 -1.24 -0.29 5.31
C VAL A 168 -0.77 -1.15 4.13
N LEU A 169 0.54 -1.32 4.01
CA LEU A 169 1.17 -2.16 3.01
C LEU A 169 0.93 -3.64 3.35
N PRO A 170 0.41 -4.45 2.42
CA PRO A 170 0.17 -5.86 2.67
C PRO A 170 1.49 -6.65 2.72
N PRO A 171 1.72 -7.50 3.75
CA PRO A 171 2.98 -8.23 3.92
C PRO A 171 3.17 -9.41 2.94
N THR A 172 2.31 -9.56 1.93
CA THR A 172 2.30 -10.67 0.97
C THR A 172 3.30 -10.52 -0.18
N ALA A 173 4.09 -9.44 -0.20
CA ALA A 173 4.96 -9.09 -1.35
C ALA A 173 6.10 -10.10 -1.65
N GLY A 174 6.32 -11.08 -0.77
CA GLY A 174 7.24 -12.18 -1.02
C GLY A 174 6.71 -13.30 -1.90
N GLU A 175 5.39 -13.41 -2.01
CA GLU A 175 4.73 -14.45 -2.79
C GLU A 175 4.69 -14.07 -4.27
N ASN A 176 4.87 -15.02 -5.19
CA ASN A 176 4.63 -14.76 -6.61
C ASN A 176 3.12 -14.67 -6.90
N LEU A 177 2.74 -14.21 -8.09
CA LEU A 177 1.35 -14.01 -8.50
C LEU A 177 0.51 -15.27 -8.28
N MET A 178 1.03 -16.44 -8.64
CA MET A 178 0.31 -17.71 -8.46
C MET A 178 0.10 -18.06 -6.98
N ALA A 179 1.09 -17.83 -6.12
CA ALA A 179 0.99 -18.06 -4.69
C ALA A 179 -0.03 -17.10 -4.06
N VAL A 180 0.02 -15.81 -4.41
CA VAL A 180 -0.98 -14.82 -3.98
C VAL A 180 -2.40 -15.25 -4.37
N ILE A 181 -2.58 -15.78 -5.59
CA ILE A 181 -3.88 -16.26 -6.07
C ILE A 181 -4.32 -17.55 -5.38
N THR A 182 -3.40 -18.48 -5.15
CA THR A 182 -3.72 -19.81 -4.58
C THR A 182 -4.01 -19.75 -3.09
N ASN A 183 -3.39 -18.82 -2.36
CA ASN A 183 -3.59 -18.61 -0.93
C ASN A 183 -4.94 -17.97 -0.59
N ARG A 184 -5.84 -17.86 -1.57
CA ARG A 184 -7.10 -17.14 -1.46
C ARG A 184 -8.30 -18.00 -1.80
N ASP A 185 -9.20 -18.11 -0.84
CA ASP A 185 -10.43 -18.90 -0.98
C ASP A 185 -11.40 -18.29 -2.01
N ASP A 186 -11.34 -16.98 -2.23
CA ASP A 186 -12.19 -16.25 -3.18
C ASP A 186 -11.70 -16.30 -4.64
N LEU A 187 -10.52 -16.90 -4.90
CA LEU A 187 -9.92 -17.00 -6.25
C LEU A 187 -9.72 -18.45 -6.73
N THR A 188 -10.31 -19.44 -6.04
CA THR A 188 -10.10 -20.87 -6.35
C THR A 188 -10.51 -21.27 -7.77
N LEU A 189 -11.54 -20.64 -8.33
CA LEU A 189 -11.98 -20.90 -9.71
C LEU A 189 -11.02 -20.29 -10.73
N PHE A 190 -10.50 -19.09 -10.46
CA PHE A 190 -9.53 -18.44 -11.32
C PHE A 190 -8.16 -19.15 -11.28
N SER A 191 -7.70 -19.58 -10.10
CA SER A 191 -6.46 -20.36 -9.96
C SER A 191 -6.51 -21.67 -10.78
N GLN A 192 -7.67 -22.34 -10.76
CA GLN A 192 -7.91 -23.52 -11.58
C GLN A 192 -7.94 -23.19 -13.08
N ALA A 193 -8.45 -22.02 -13.47
CA ALA A 193 -8.44 -21.57 -14.86
C ALA A 193 -7.02 -21.32 -15.37
N VAL A 194 -6.18 -20.64 -14.59
CA VAL A 194 -4.75 -20.43 -14.90
C VAL A 194 -4.02 -21.76 -15.07
N SER A 195 -4.28 -22.73 -14.18
CA SER A 195 -3.70 -24.07 -14.28
C SER A 195 -4.16 -24.80 -15.54
N ARG A 196 -5.46 -24.80 -15.84
CA ARG A 196 -6.04 -25.48 -17.00
C ARG A 196 -5.60 -24.87 -18.33
N ALA A 197 -5.42 -23.55 -18.35
CA ALA A 197 -4.88 -22.80 -19.49
C ALA A 197 -3.38 -23.04 -19.74
N GLY A 198 -2.68 -23.78 -18.87
CA GLY A 198 -1.24 -24.03 -19.00
C GLY A 198 -0.38 -22.79 -18.72
N MET A 199 -0.92 -21.79 -18.00
CA MET A 199 -0.27 -20.50 -17.78
C MET A 199 0.53 -20.40 -16.47
N LEU A 200 0.66 -21.49 -15.71
CA LEU A 200 1.40 -21.50 -14.44
C LEU A 200 2.83 -20.94 -14.59
N GLY A 201 3.55 -21.34 -15.63
CA GLY A 201 4.91 -20.83 -15.86
C GLY A 201 4.99 -19.33 -16.12
N VAL A 202 3.91 -18.69 -16.62
CA VAL A 202 3.84 -17.24 -16.80
C VAL A 202 3.60 -16.54 -15.46
N PHE A 203 2.75 -17.11 -14.60
CA PHE A 203 2.41 -16.56 -13.28
C PHE A 203 3.50 -16.82 -12.22
N GLU A 204 4.32 -17.85 -12.41
CA GLU A 204 5.48 -18.16 -11.55
C GLU A 204 6.78 -17.57 -12.10
N GLY A 205 6.78 -17.13 -13.37
CA GLY A 205 7.94 -16.61 -14.08
C GLY A 205 8.39 -15.22 -13.60
N GLY A 206 9.48 -14.73 -14.20
CA GLY A 206 10.11 -13.46 -13.81
C GLY A 206 9.58 -12.21 -14.51
N GLU A 207 8.66 -12.34 -15.48
CA GLU A 207 8.02 -11.16 -16.07
C GLU A 207 7.05 -10.53 -15.06
N ILE A 208 7.00 -9.19 -15.04
CA ILE A 208 6.14 -8.44 -14.13
C ILE A 208 4.77 -8.23 -14.78
N PHE A 209 3.72 -8.69 -14.10
CA PHE A 209 2.33 -8.51 -14.57
C PHE A 209 1.42 -7.86 -13.54
N THR A 210 0.40 -7.17 -14.04
CA THR A 210 -0.78 -6.79 -13.27
C THR A 210 -1.92 -7.68 -13.70
N VAL A 211 -2.53 -8.40 -12.77
CA VAL A 211 -3.58 -9.40 -13.03
C VAL A 211 -4.88 -8.93 -12.43
N PHE A 212 -5.93 -8.79 -13.24
CA PHE A 212 -7.30 -8.59 -12.77
C PHE A 212 -7.96 -9.95 -12.55
N ALA A 213 -7.84 -10.52 -11.35
CA ALA A 213 -8.37 -11.84 -11.04
C ALA A 213 -9.88 -11.78 -10.73
N PRO A 214 -10.77 -12.36 -11.55
CA PRO A 214 -12.18 -12.49 -11.21
C PRO A 214 -12.36 -13.39 -9.98
N ASP A 215 -13.16 -12.93 -9.02
CA ASP A 215 -13.51 -13.75 -7.86
C ASP A 215 -14.42 -14.92 -8.22
N ASN A 216 -14.64 -15.83 -7.28
CA ASN A 216 -15.45 -17.02 -7.53
C ASN A 216 -16.89 -16.67 -7.92
N SER A 217 -17.45 -15.57 -7.43
CA SER A 217 -18.79 -15.12 -7.81
C SER A 217 -18.82 -14.62 -9.25
N ALA A 218 -17.80 -13.87 -9.67
CA ALA A 218 -17.59 -13.44 -11.05
C ALA A 218 -17.45 -14.64 -12.01
N MET A 219 -16.61 -15.61 -11.66
CA MET A 219 -16.40 -16.84 -12.43
C MET A 219 -17.69 -17.67 -12.55
N ALA A 220 -18.44 -17.78 -11.46
CA ALA A 220 -19.73 -18.48 -11.46
C ALA A 220 -20.76 -17.78 -12.36
N ALA A 221 -20.85 -16.46 -12.29
CA ALA A 221 -21.74 -15.66 -13.15
C ALA A 221 -21.36 -15.77 -14.65
N TYR A 222 -20.08 -15.98 -14.95
CA TYR A 222 -19.60 -16.20 -16.31
C TYR A 222 -19.93 -17.59 -16.87
N GLY A 223 -20.25 -18.56 -16.01
CA GLY A 223 -20.59 -19.94 -16.40
C GLY A 223 -19.67 -21.01 -15.80
N TYR A 224 -18.64 -20.61 -15.05
CA TYR A 224 -17.74 -21.52 -14.36
C TYR A 224 -18.07 -21.61 -12.88
N GLY A 225 -19.24 -22.18 -12.53
CA GLY A 225 -19.71 -22.23 -11.14
C GLY A 225 -18.99 -23.21 -10.22
N THR A 226 -18.15 -24.11 -10.78
CA THR A 226 -17.46 -25.15 -10.00
C THR A 226 -16.07 -25.44 -10.56
N LEU A 227 -15.18 -26.00 -9.73
CA LEU A 227 -13.88 -26.50 -10.20
C LEU A 227 -14.01 -27.50 -11.35
N GLN A 228 -15.07 -28.31 -11.35
CA GLN A 228 -15.33 -29.27 -12.43
C GLN A 228 -15.64 -28.55 -13.74
N SER A 229 -16.50 -27.52 -13.72
CA SER A 229 -16.80 -26.73 -14.92
C SER A 229 -15.57 -26.06 -15.52
N VAL A 230 -14.62 -25.60 -14.69
CA VAL A 230 -13.35 -25.05 -15.17
C VAL A 230 -12.45 -26.14 -15.76
N LYS A 231 -12.40 -27.33 -15.15
CA LYS A 231 -11.59 -28.46 -15.65
C LYS A 231 -12.09 -29.01 -16.99
N GLU A 232 -13.40 -28.98 -17.21
CA GLU A 232 -14.04 -29.45 -18.44
C GLU A 232 -14.02 -28.42 -19.56
N ALA A 233 -13.78 -27.14 -19.24
CA ALA A 233 -13.67 -26.07 -20.20
C ALA A 233 -12.50 -26.28 -21.18
N ASP A 234 -12.62 -25.67 -22.36
CA ASP A 234 -11.57 -25.63 -23.37
C ASP A 234 -10.34 -24.85 -22.83
N PRO A 235 -9.15 -25.47 -22.75
CA PRO A 235 -7.93 -24.77 -22.36
C PRO A 235 -7.65 -23.50 -23.17
N ALA A 236 -7.99 -23.47 -24.47
CA ALA A 236 -7.74 -22.32 -25.33
C ALA A 236 -8.64 -21.12 -24.96
N GLU A 237 -9.90 -21.39 -24.59
CA GLU A 237 -10.83 -20.36 -24.13
C GLU A 237 -10.37 -19.77 -22.78
N LEU A 238 -9.92 -20.64 -21.86
CA LEU A 238 -9.40 -20.20 -20.57
C LEU A 238 -8.10 -19.42 -20.72
N GLU A 239 -7.21 -19.82 -21.63
CA GLU A 239 -5.98 -19.08 -21.95
C GLU A 239 -6.31 -17.68 -22.48
N ALA A 240 -7.25 -17.56 -23.42
CA ALA A 240 -7.69 -16.28 -23.94
C ALA A 240 -8.28 -15.39 -22.82
N MET A 241 -9.14 -15.96 -21.97
CA MET A 241 -9.70 -15.26 -20.82
C MET A 241 -8.61 -14.78 -19.87
N VAL A 242 -7.66 -15.64 -19.47
CA VAL A 242 -6.59 -15.28 -18.54
C VAL A 242 -5.69 -14.19 -19.13
N LYS A 243 -5.29 -14.31 -20.41
CA LYS A 243 -4.47 -13.28 -21.08
C LYS A 243 -5.17 -11.91 -21.15
N TYR A 244 -6.49 -11.89 -21.31
CA TYR A 244 -7.27 -10.65 -21.32
C TYR A 244 -7.26 -9.95 -19.95
N HIS A 245 -7.16 -10.71 -18.88
CA HIS A 245 -7.09 -10.21 -17.51
C HIS A 245 -5.67 -9.83 -17.07
N MET A 246 -4.68 -9.89 -17.95
CA MET A 246 -3.28 -9.58 -17.63
C MET A 246 -2.83 -8.31 -18.36
N LEU A 247 -2.08 -7.47 -17.66
CA LEU A 247 -1.33 -6.35 -18.22
C LEU A 247 0.16 -6.56 -17.94
N LYS A 248 1.03 -6.18 -18.86
CA LYS A 248 2.47 -6.11 -18.57
C LYS A 248 2.76 -4.94 -17.65
N GLY A 249 3.67 -5.12 -16.70
CA GLY A 249 4.09 -4.09 -15.75
C GLY A 249 3.38 -4.16 -14.40
N ARG A 250 3.88 -3.39 -13.43
CA ARG A 250 3.35 -3.30 -12.07
C ARG A 250 2.52 -2.03 -11.95
N VAL A 251 1.22 -2.19 -11.77
CA VAL A 251 0.29 -1.08 -11.57
C VAL A 251 -0.55 -1.34 -10.34
N PHE A 252 -0.64 -0.34 -9.47
CA PHE A 252 -1.57 -0.34 -8.34
C PHE A 252 -2.83 0.46 -8.68
N VAL A 253 -3.96 0.19 -8.03
CA VAL A 253 -5.24 0.76 -8.51
C VAL A 253 -5.27 2.28 -8.42
N ARG A 254 -4.61 2.85 -7.41
CA ARG A 254 -4.50 4.32 -7.25
C ARG A 254 -3.72 4.99 -8.39
N GLU A 255 -2.98 4.26 -9.20
CA GLU A 255 -2.29 4.84 -10.34
C GLU A 255 -3.23 5.06 -11.52
N TYR A 256 -4.24 4.18 -11.69
CA TYR A 256 -5.32 4.44 -12.65
C TYR A 256 -6.03 5.74 -12.29
N TYR A 257 -6.29 6.00 -11.00
CA TYR A 257 -6.88 7.26 -10.52
C TYR A 257 -6.11 8.49 -11.01
N LEU A 258 -4.79 8.47 -10.92
CA LEU A 258 -3.94 9.60 -11.33
C LEU A 258 -4.00 9.87 -12.84
N SER A 259 -4.45 8.91 -13.62
CA SER A 259 -4.51 9.00 -15.08
C SER A 259 -5.91 9.24 -15.65
N ILE A 260 -6.95 9.21 -14.82
CA ILE A 260 -8.31 9.58 -15.23
C ILE A 260 -8.35 11.11 -15.27
N PRO A 261 -8.61 11.74 -16.44
CA PRO A 261 -8.86 13.18 -16.49
C PRO A 261 -10.13 13.47 -15.69
N LEU A 262 -10.05 14.28 -14.63
CA LEU A 262 -11.27 14.79 -14.02
C LEU A 262 -11.97 15.67 -15.04
N VAL A 263 -13.15 15.27 -15.51
CA VAL A 263 -14.08 16.21 -16.13
C VAL A 263 -14.40 17.22 -15.04
N GLN A 264 -13.96 18.47 -15.18
CA GLN A 264 -14.36 19.55 -14.27
C GLN A 264 -15.90 19.69 -14.36
N GLN A 265 -16.62 19.00 -13.49
CA GLN A 265 -18.06 19.13 -13.36
C GLN A 265 -18.35 20.46 -12.70
N ASN A 266 -18.71 21.46 -13.52
CA ASN A 266 -19.61 22.51 -13.06
C ASN A 266 -20.97 21.86 -12.76
N ASN A 267 -21.12 21.32 -11.56
CA ASN A 267 -22.41 21.05 -10.90
C ASN A 267 -23.40 20.10 -11.61
N VAL A 268 -22.93 19.10 -12.37
CA VAL A 268 -23.80 18.05 -12.93
C VAL A 268 -23.72 16.80 -12.05
N PRO A 269 -24.84 16.18 -11.65
CA PRO A 269 -24.82 14.91 -10.92
C PRO A 269 -24.02 13.85 -11.68
N VAL A 270 -23.25 13.05 -10.95
CA VAL A 270 -22.32 12.01 -11.45
C VAL A 270 -23.00 10.92 -12.32
N ASP A 271 -24.32 10.93 -12.42
CA ASP A 271 -25.11 9.90 -13.10
C ASP A 271 -25.50 10.24 -14.55
N THR A 272 -25.07 11.39 -15.10
CA THR A 272 -25.42 11.77 -16.48
C THR A 272 -24.21 12.18 -17.31
N TRP A 273 -23.86 11.28 -18.22
CA TRP A 273 -22.86 11.46 -19.27
C TRP A 273 -23.25 12.59 -20.21
N VAL A 274 -22.51 13.70 -20.19
CA VAL A 274 -22.58 14.72 -21.23
C VAL A 274 -21.28 14.63 -22.02
N GLY A 275 -21.36 14.08 -23.22
CA GLY A 275 -20.28 14.19 -24.20
C GLY A 275 -20.09 15.65 -24.58
N ILE A 276 -19.04 16.28 -24.03
CA ILE A 276 -18.61 17.62 -24.45
C ILE A 276 -17.40 17.46 -25.36
N GLY A 277 -17.56 17.96 -26.58
CA GLY A 277 -16.66 17.96 -27.73
C GLY A 277 -15.15 17.84 -27.45
N VAL A 278 -14.60 16.83 -28.10
CA VAL A 278 -13.18 16.57 -28.37
C VAL A 278 -12.50 17.81 -28.96
N GLY A 279 -11.37 18.22 -28.37
CA GLY A 279 -10.71 19.45 -28.80
C GLY A 279 -9.22 19.59 -28.52
N GLU A 280 -8.54 18.65 -27.87
CA GLU A 280 -7.06 18.62 -27.87
C GLU A 280 -6.60 17.17 -27.92
N ARG A 281 -5.66 16.89 -28.83
CA ARG A 281 -4.98 15.59 -28.93
C ARG A 281 -4.25 15.30 -27.62
N TYR A 282 -4.89 14.61 -26.68
CA TYR A 282 -4.20 13.82 -25.65
C TYR A 282 -3.63 12.53 -26.30
N ALA A 283 -2.86 12.72 -27.37
CA ALA A 283 -2.11 11.67 -28.03
C ALA A 283 -0.63 11.92 -27.73
N SER A 284 -0.18 11.42 -26.59
CA SER A 284 1.24 11.15 -26.37
C SER A 284 1.36 10.13 -25.25
N ASN A 285 1.50 8.85 -25.61
CA ASN A 285 2.06 7.76 -24.80
C ASN A 285 2.10 8.01 -23.28
N ALA A 286 0.94 8.18 -22.65
CA ALA A 286 0.88 8.35 -21.21
C ALA A 286 1.10 6.98 -20.57
N LEU A 287 1.83 6.92 -19.45
CA LEU A 287 2.01 5.68 -18.72
C LEU A 287 1.18 5.73 -17.44
N VAL A 288 0.50 4.62 -17.14
CA VAL A 288 0.03 4.33 -15.78
C VAL A 288 1.03 3.39 -15.17
N GLY A 289 1.84 3.92 -14.26
CA GLY A 289 3.05 3.24 -13.84
C GLY A 289 3.98 3.00 -15.02
N SER A 290 4.28 1.76 -15.34
CA SER A 290 5.09 1.37 -16.51
C SER A 290 4.25 0.93 -17.72
N VAL A 291 2.93 1.07 -17.65
CA VAL A 291 2.00 0.49 -18.64
C VAL A 291 1.55 1.54 -19.64
N PRO A 292 1.71 1.30 -20.95
CA PRO A 292 1.22 2.21 -21.98
C PRO A 292 -0.30 2.40 -21.90
N VAL A 293 -0.74 3.66 -21.90
CA VAL A 293 -2.14 4.06 -21.96
C VAL A 293 -2.39 4.86 -23.23
N GLN A 294 -3.51 4.54 -23.88
CA GLN A 294 -4.03 5.30 -25.01
C GLN A 294 -5.34 5.99 -24.63
N MET A 295 -5.61 7.15 -25.25
CA MET A 295 -6.89 7.83 -25.13
C MET A 295 -7.74 7.49 -26.34
N THR A 296 -8.86 6.80 -26.13
CA THR A 296 -9.83 6.46 -27.18
C THR A 296 -11.15 7.13 -26.84
N TYR A 297 -11.63 8.03 -27.70
CA TYR A 297 -12.84 8.85 -27.47
C TYR A 297 -12.89 9.62 -26.14
N GLY A 298 -11.72 9.94 -25.55
CA GLY A 298 -11.63 10.64 -24.26
C GLY A 298 -11.59 9.72 -23.04
N HIS A 299 -11.61 8.40 -23.24
CA HIS A 299 -11.42 7.40 -22.19
C HIS A 299 -10.00 6.87 -22.21
N PRO A 300 -9.35 6.70 -21.05
CA PRO A 300 -8.06 6.06 -20.98
C PRO A 300 -8.22 4.53 -21.10
N VAL A 301 -7.26 3.92 -21.77
CA VAL A 301 -7.35 2.53 -22.21
C VAL A 301 -6.05 1.78 -21.98
N LEU A 302 -6.16 0.58 -21.40
CA LEU A 302 -5.04 -0.33 -21.09
C LEU A 302 -4.88 -1.37 -22.19
N ILE A 303 -3.63 -1.68 -22.52
CA ILE A 303 -3.27 -2.73 -23.48
C ILE A 303 -3.10 -4.05 -22.72
N THR A 304 -3.97 -5.02 -23.00
CA THR A 304 -3.91 -6.35 -22.38
C THR A 304 -2.73 -7.17 -22.90
N TYR A 305 -2.35 -8.22 -22.18
CA TYR A 305 -1.31 -9.17 -22.58
C TYR A 305 -1.71 -9.99 -23.81
N ALA A 306 -3.00 -10.02 -24.16
CA ALA A 306 -3.45 -10.51 -25.47
C ALA A 306 -3.03 -9.58 -26.64
N TYR A 307 -2.47 -8.40 -26.36
CA TYR A 307 -1.84 -7.43 -27.29
C TYR A 307 -2.69 -6.89 -28.45
N SER A 308 -3.96 -7.25 -28.53
CA SER A 308 -4.87 -6.79 -29.59
C SER A 308 -6.05 -5.97 -29.07
N GLU A 309 -6.25 -5.92 -27.75
CA GLU A 309 -7.50 -5.44 -27.19
C GLU A 309 -7.34 -4.59 -25.93
N LEU A 310 -8.33 -3.72 -25.77
CA LEU A 310 -8.32 -2.49 -25.03
C LEU A 310 -9.31 -2.59 -23.86
N LEU A 311 -8.84 -2.39 -22.64
CA LEU A 311 -9.67 -2.25 -21.45
C LEU A 311 -9.83 -0.76 -21.13
N GLU A 312 -11.04 -0.25 -21.29
CA GLU A 312 -11.38 1.11 -20.86
C GLU A 312 -11.51 1.15 -19.35
N TYR A 313 -11.13 2.26 -18.73
CA TYR A 313 -11.36 2.48 -17.31
C TYR A 313 -11.82 3.91 -17.05
N GLY A 314 -12.80 4.08 -16.17
CA GLY A 314 -13.41 5.38 -15.92
C GLY A 314 -14.56 5.27 -14.93
N ALA A 315 -14.80 6.33 -14.19
CA ALA A 315 -15.71 6.40 -13.03
C ALA A 315 -15.15 5.80 -11.72
N LEU A 316 -15.26 6.61 -10.67
CA LEU A 316 -14.94 6.28 -9.29
C LEU A 316 -16.19 6.43 -8.45
N ASP A 317 -16.80 5.29 -8.10
CA ASP A 317 -17.95 5.24 -7.20
C ASP A 317 -17.51 4.65 -5.86
N GLY A 318 -17.48 5.50 -4.82
CA GLY A 318 -17.27 5.04 -3.44
C GLY A 318 -16.08 4.09 -3.28
N GLU A 319 -14.90 4.50 -3.77
CA GLU A 319 -13.67 3.70 -3.78
C GLU A 319 -13.68 2.47 -4.72
N ARG A 320 -14.38 2.51 -5.85
CA ARG A 320 -14.27 1.48 -6.90
C ARG A 320 -13.79 2.05 -8.23
N LEU A 321 -12.89 1.36 -8.90
CA LEU A 321 -12.52 1.60 -10.30
C LEU A 321 -13.40 0.72 -11.19
N THR A 322 -14.04 1.31 -12.20
CA THR A 322 -14.76 0.52 -13.22
C THR A 322 -13.84 0.27 -14.41
N LEU A 323 -13.74 -1.01 -14.80
CA LEU A 323 -13.10 -1.49 -16.01
C LEU A 323 -14.20 -1.90 -16.98
N THR A 324 -14.11 -1.50 -18.23
CA THR A 324 -15.06 -1.85 -19.29
C THR A 324 -14.32 -2.50 -20.44
N ASP A 325 -14.79 -3.67 -20.86
CA ASP A 325 -14.20 -4.42 -21.96
C ASP A 325 -14.73 -3.96 -23.33
N ALA A 326 -14.15 -4.51 -24.39
CA ALA A 326 -14.48 -4.14 -25.76
C ALA A 326 -15.92 -4.53 -26.18
N VAL A 327 -16.58 -5.43 -25.42
CA VAL A 327 -17.96 -5.88 -25.64
C VAL A 327 -18.96 -5.08 -24.79
N GLY A 328 -18.47 -4.22 -23.89
CA GLY A 328 -19.26 -3.39 -22.98
C GLY A 328 -19.57 -4.03 -21.63
N ASN A 329 -19.03 -5.21 -21.31
CA ASN A 329 -19.13 -5.73 -19.95
C ASN A 329 -18.25 -4.89 -19.03
N SER A 330 -18.73 -4.66 -17.81
CA SER A 330 -17.99 -3.86 -16.83
C SER A 330 -17.72 -4.66 -15.57
N ALA A 331 -16.52 -4.52 -15.02
CA ALA A 331 -16.09 -5.06 -13.74
C ALA A 331 -15.66 -3.93 -12.82
N LYS A 332 -15.88 -4.09 -11.52
CA LYS A 332 -15.45 -3.15 -10.49
C LYS A 332 -14.28 -3.72 -9.71
N VAL A 333 -13.23 -2.93 -9.59
CA VAL A 333 -12.10 -3.18 -8.69
C VAL A 333 -12.30 -2.34 -7.44
N HIS A 334 -12.36 -2.96 -6.26
CA HIS A 334 -12.37 -2.20 -5.01
C HIS A 334 -10.98 -1.62 -4.70
N LEU A 335 -10.90 -0.30 -4.54
CA LEU A 335 -9.65 0.41 -4.23
C LEU A 335 -9.11 0.03 -2.86
N VAL A 336 -9.97 -0.29 -1.90
CA VAL A 336 -9.56 -0.63 -0.53
C VAL A 336 -9.58 -2.14 -0.37
N ASN A 337 -8.40 -2.72 -0.13
CA ASN A 337 -8.16 -4.13 0.21
C ASN A 337 -8.14 -5.18 -0.90
N ARG A 338 -8.12 -4.80 -2.19
CA ARG A 338 -7.99 -5.79 -3.30
C ARG A 338 -6.69 -5.71 -4.09
N ASP A 339 -5.72 -4.91 -3.66
CA ASP A 339 -4.38 -4.87 -4.23
C ASP A 339 -3.46 -5.80 -3.46
N PHE A 340 -3.04 -6.89 -4.09
CA PHE A 340 -2.07 -7.81 -3.51
C PHE A 340 -0.78 -7.69 -4.27
N ALA A 341 0.21 -7.07 -3.63
CA ALA A 341 1.56 -7.06 -4.16
C ALA A 341 2.11 -8.49 -4.14
N ALA A 342 2.65 -8.90 -5.29
CA ALA A 342 3.43 -10.11 -5.48
C ALA A 342 4.87 -9.73 -5.86
N SER A 343 5.81 -10.67 -5.74
CA SER A 343 7.20 -10.46 -6.13
C SER A 343 7.34 -10.17 -7.63
N ASN A 344 6.54 -10.84 -8.47
CA ASN A 344 6.50 -10.67 -9.93
C ASN A 344 5.23 -9.95 -10.42
N GLY A 345 4.58 -9.12 -9.60
CA GLY A 345 3.42 -8.36 -10.07
C GLY A 345 2.46 -7.83 -9.02
N VAL A 346 1.25 -7.52 -9.45
CA VAL A 346 0.11 -7.15 -8.59
C VAL A 346 -1.13 -7.91 -9.02
N VAL A 347 -1.91 -8.39 -8.06
CA VAL A 347 -3.24 -8.96 -8.29
C VAL A 347 -4.29 -7.96 -7.82
N HIS A 348 -5.21 -7.62 -8.72
CA HIS A 348 -6.43 -6.87 -8.45
C HIS A 348 -7.62 -7.81 -8.53
N ILE A 349 -8.40 -7.95 -7.46
CA ILE A 349 -9.58 -8.80 -7.52
C ILE A 349 -10.78 -8.02 -8.06
N ILE A 350 -11.48 -8.61 -9.04
CA ILE A 350 -12.63 -8.02 -9.74
C ILE A 350 -13.91 -8.86 -9.57
N ASP A 351 -15.06 -8.21 -9.70
CA ASP A 351 -16.39 -8.81 -9.49
C ASP A 351 -17.09 -9.28 -10.79
N ALA A 352 -16.42 -9.21 -11.94
CA ALA A 352 -16.91 -9.73 -13.21
C ALA A 352 -15.76 -10.26 -14.09
N VAL A 353 -16.07 -11.19 -14.99
CA VAL A 353 -15.12 -11.66 -16.01
C VAL A 353 -15.19 -10.73 -17.23
N LEU A 354 -14.05 -10.15 -17.59
CA LEU A 354 -13.89 -9.28 -18.76
C LEU A 354 -13.64 -10.10 -20.03
N LYS A 355 -14.14 -9.65 -21.18
CA LYS A 355 -14.12 -10.40 -22.44
C LYS A 355 -13.48 -9.67 -23.59
N ALA A 356 -12.74 -10.46 -24.36
CA ALA A 356 -12.29 -10.06 -25.68
C ALA A 356 -13.46 -10.00 -26.70
N LYS A 357 -13.27 -9.28 -27.81
CA LYS A 357 -14.28 -9.04 -28.86
C LYS A 357 -14.59 -10.25 -29.74
#